data_AF-A0A370KWE8-F1
#
_entry.id   AF-A0A370KWE8-F1
#
_cell.length_a   1.000
_cell.length_b   1.000
_cell.length_c   1.000
_cell.angle_alpha   90.00
_cell.angle_beta   90.00
_cell.angle_gamma   90.00
#
_symmetry.space_group_name_H-M   'P 1'
#
loop_
_entity.id
_entity.type
_entity.pdbx_description
1 polymer ?
#
loop_
_entity_poly.entity_id
_entity_poly.type
_entity_poly.pdbx_seq_one_letter_code
_entity_poly.pdbx_strand_id
1 'polypeptide(L)'
;MALGLGAATVLDLLVLRFLIRGKITQDHWKVFKFGSKVVNWGLILLWATGLGFLTYYGAFDPAKLGNEKIWAKMTIVLILTINGGFIHSVILPRVKKQIGRSIMEGLPSSHRSVFVVSGAISAVSWYVPMMLGALPQLNFSVPMGTILLAYATLLGSAILFAHALLFVVPTGRTEDASEEDVVLSAKFA
;
A
#
# COMPACT_ATOMS: atom_id res chain seq x y z
N MET A 1 -3.35 12.56 -10.39
CA MET A 1 -2.92 12.22 -9.01
C MET A 1 -4.07 11.71 -8.15
N ALA A 2 -5.18 12.45 -7.98
CA ALA A 2 -6.30 12.04 -7.12
C ALA A 2 -6.88 10.65 -7.46
N LEU A 3 -7.02 10.32 -8.76
CA LEU A 3 -7.48 8.99 -9.19
C LEU A 3 -6.53 7.86 -8.79
N GLY A 4 -5.22 8.06 -8.94
CA GLY A 4 -4.20 7.07 -8.58
C GLY A 4 -4.14 6.84 -7.06
N LEU A 5 -4.16 7.93 -6.29
CA LEU A 5 -4.28 7.88 -4.83
C LEU A 5 -5.56 7.15 -4.40
N GLY A 6 -6.72 7.56 -4.91
CA GLY A 6 -8.00 6.97 -4.52
C GLY A 6 -8.05 5.47 -4.84
N ALA A 7 -7.56 5.07 -6.01
CA ALA A 7 -7.44 3.66 -6.36
C ALA A 7 -6.48 2.92 -5.43
N ALA A 8 -5.32 3.50 -5.11
CA ALA A 8 -4.36 2.91 -4.17
C ALA A 8 -4.99 2.72 -2.78
N THR A 9 -5.63 3.76 -2.25
CA THR A 9 -6.33 3.70 -0.96
C THR A 9 -7.41 2.62 -0.95
N VAL A 10 -8.22 2.51 -2.02
CA VAL A 10 -9.23 1.45 -2.14
C VAL A 10 -8.58 0.06 -2.14
N LEU A 11 -7.49 -0.14 -2.88
CA LEU A 11 -6.77 -1.42 -2.86
C LEU A 11 -6.19 -1.73 -1.47
N ASP A 12 -5.54 -0.77 -0.84
CA ASP A 12 -4.92 -0.91 0.48
C ASP A 12 -5.99 -1.26 1.54
N LEU A 13 -7.15 -0.59 1.51
CA LEU A 13 -8.29 -0.90 2.37
C LEU A 13 -8.93 -2.25 2.07
N LEU A 14 -8.97 -2.68 0.80
CA LEU A 14 -9.46 -4.01 0.43
C LEU A 14 -8.54 -5.09 0.96
N VAL A 15 -7.21 -4.94 0.80
CA VAL A 15 -6.23 -5.86 1.42
C VAL A 15 -6.45 -5.91 2.92
N LEU A 16 -6.51 -4.76 3.59
CA LEU A 16 -6.71 -4.69 5.04
C LEU A 16 -8.04 -5.35 5.47
N ARG A 17 -9.12 -5.12 4.74
CA ARG A 17 -10.42 -5.74 5.01
C ARG A 17 -10.37 -7.25 4.86
N PHE A 18 -9.68 -7.77 3.85
CA PHE A 18 -9.53 -9.21 3.65
C PHE A 18 -8.60 -9.84 4.68
N LEU A 19 -7.61 -9.09 5.16
CA LEU A 19 -6.79 -9.50 6.31
C LEU A 19 -7.67 -9.68 7.58
N ILE A 20 -8.64 -8.79 7.80
CA ILE A 20 -9.52 -8.85 8.99
C ILE A 20 -10.67 -9.86 8.84
N ARG A 21 -11.29 -9.93 7.65
CA ARG A 21 -12.56 -10.68 7.43
C ARG A 21 -12.41 -11.96 6.59
N GLY A 22 -11.19 -12.31 6.16
CA GLY A 22 -10.81 -13.66 5.79
C GLY A 22 -11.46 -14.31 4.56
N LYS A 23 -12.18 -13.60 3.67
CA LYS A 23 -12.70 -14.22 2.43
C LYS A 23 -12.49 -13.34 1.21
N ILE A 24 -11.72 -13.84 0.23
CA ILE A 24 -11.61 -13.25 -1.12
C ILE A 24 -12.57 -13.96 -2.08
N THR A 25 -13.65 -13.28 -2.46
CA THR A 25 -14.50 -13.64 -3.61
C THR A 25 -13.87 -13.24 -4.94
N GLN A 26 -14.22 -13.94 -6.03
CA GLN A 26 -13.81 -13.63 -7.41
C GLN A 26 -14.11 -12.18 -7.84
N ASP A 27 -15.20 -11.58 -7.35
CA ASP A 27 -15.52 -10.18 -7.69
C ASP A 27 -14.52 -9.18 -7.10
N HIS A 28 -13.95 -9.48 -5.94
CA HIS A 28 -12.90 -8.65 -5.36
C HIS A 28 -11.62 -8.66 -6.21
N TRP A 29 -11.31 -9.79 -6.86
CA TRP A 29 -10.15 -9.87 -7.75
C TRP A 29 -10.30 -8.97 -8.98
N LYS A 30 -11.53 -8.85 -9.53
CA LYS A 30 -11.80 -7.90 -10.64
C LYS A 30 -11.52 -6.46 -10.20
N VAL A 31 -11.98 -6.07 -9.01
CA VAL A 31 -11.71 -4.76 -8.42
C VAL A 31 -10.21 -4.57 -8.20
N PHE A 32 -9.51 -5.58 -7.70
CA PHE A 32 -8.07 -5.52 -7.46
C PHE A 32 -7.27 -5.31 -8.75
N LYS A 33 -7.62 -6.06 -9.80
CA LYS A 33 -6.99 -5.96 -11.12
C LYS A 33 -7.27 -4.61 -11.78
N PHE A 34 -8.49 -4.10 -11.68
CA PHE A 34 -8.84 -2.78 -12.19
C PHE A 34 -8.11 -1.67 -11.43
N GLY A 35 -8.20 -1.66 -10.10
CA GLY A 35 -7.51 -0.70 -9.24
C GLY A 35 -6.01 -0.70 -9.49
N SER A 36 -5.38 -1.87 -9.63
CA SER A 36 -3.93 -1.96 -9.89
C SER A 36 -3.54 -1.29 -11.20
N LYS A 37 -4.38 -1.41 -12.25
CA LYS A 37 -4.17 -0.67 -13.50
C LYS A 37 -4.30 0.84 -13.31
N VAL A 38 -5.29 1.28 -12.54
CA VAL A 38 -5.49 2.72 -12.25
C VAL A 38 -4.31 3.28 -11.45
N VAL A 39 -3.82 2.55 -10.45
CA VAL A 39 -2.61 2.91 -9.68
C VAL A 39 -1.40 3.01 -10.60
N ASN A 40 -1.20 2.05 -11.50
CA ASN A 40 -0.10 2.06 -12.47
C ASN A 40 -0.17 3.29 -13.40
N TRP A 41 -1.35 3.58 -13.96
CA TRP A 41 -1.56 4.81 -14.75
C TRP A 41 -1.33 6.07 -13.92
N GLY A 42 -1.74 6.06 -12.65
CA GLY A 42 -1.46 7.11 -11.69
C GLY A 42 0.03 7.35 -11.50
N LEU A 43 0.83 6.29 -11.34
CA LEU A 43 2.29 6.34 -11.22
C LEU A 43 2.94 6.91 -12.48
N ILE A 44 2.52 6.43 -13.66
CA ILE A 44 3.02 6.93 -14.95
C ILE A 44 2.78 8.43 -15.07
N LEU A 45 1.55 8.88 -14.81
CA LEU A 45 1.19 10.30 -14.86
C LEU A 45 1.96 11.11 -13.81
N LEU A 46 2.18 10.54 -12.64
CA LEU A 46 2.93 11.18 -11.57
C LEU A 46 4.40 11.39 -11.95
N TRP A 47 5.04 10.41 -12.59
CA TRP A 47 6.39 10.56 -13.15
C TRP A 47 6.43 11.52 -14.33
N ALA A 48 5.48 11.42 -15.26
CA ALA A 48 5.41 12.31 -16.41
C ALA A 48 5.29 13.78 -15.99
N THR A 49 4.43 14.05 -15.00
CA THR A 49 4.29 15.41 -14.44
C THR A 49 5.52 15.83 -13.62
N GLY A 50 6.09 14.95 -12.79
CA GLY A 50 7.29 15.26 -12.01
C GLY A 50 8.50 15.58 -12.87
N LEU A 51 8.80 14.74 -13.87
CA LEU A 51 9.88 14.98 -14.82
C LEU A 51 9.60 16.19 -15.70
N GLY A 52 8.36 16.38 -16.15
CA GLY A 52 7.98 17.58 -16.90
C GLY A 52 8.21 18.88 -16.13
N PHE A 53 7.96 18.89 -14.82
CA PHE A 53 8.30 20.05 -13.98
C PHE A 53 9.82 20.23 -13.83
N LEU A 54 10.59 19.15 -13.66
CA LEU A 54 12.05 19.24 -13.57
C LEU A 54 12.67 19.78 -14.87
N THR A 55 12.21 19.31 -16.03
CA THR A 55 12.70 19.82 -17.32
C THR A 55 12.30 21.28 -17.54
N TYR A 56 11.07 21.64 -17.19
CA TYR A 56 10.60 23.03 -17.25
C TYR A 56 11.43 23.95 -16.33
N TYR A 57 11.69 23.56 -15.09
CA TYR A 57 12.53 24.34 -14.18
C TYR A 57 13.98 24.42 -14.68
N GLY A 58 14.54 23.34 -15.22
CA GLY A 58 15.88 23.39 -15.82
C GLY A 58 16.01 24.38 -16.98
N ALA A 59 14.98 24.49 -17.82
CA ALA A 59 15.02 25.35 -19.00
C ALA A 59 14.62 26.82 -18.72
N PHE A 60 13.66 27.05 -17.83
CA PHE A 60 13.02 28.37 -17.68
C PHE A 60 13.17 28.99 -16.28
N ASP A 61 13.47 28.22 -15.25
CA ASP A 61 13.57 28.71 -13.87
C ASP A 61 14.51 27.83 -13.01
N PRO A 62 15.84 27.85 -13.29
CA PRO A 62 16.78 26.93 -12.66
C PRO A 62 16.91 27.17 -11.15
N ALA A 63 16.57 28.36 -10.67
CA ALA A 63 16.53 28.68 -9.23
C ALA A 63 15.57 27.74 -8.48
N LYS A 64 14.47 27.29 -9.11
CA LYS A 64 13.54 26.32 -8.51
C LYS A 64 14.15 24.93 -8.31
N LEU A 65 15.18 24.54 -9.06
CA LEU A 65 15.85 23.26 -8.84
C LEU A 65 16.62 23.21 -7.51
N GLY A 66 16.96 24.37 -6.94
CA GLY A 66 17.51 24.49 -5.59
C GLY A 66 16.49 24.23 -4.48
N ASN A 67 15.21 24.10 -4.81
CA ASN A 67 14.18 23.81 -3.80
C ASN A 67 14.23 22.34 -3.38
N GLU A 68 14.86 22.10 -2.24
CA GLU A 68 15.02 20.78 -1.61
C GLU A 68 13.71 19.99 -1.45
N LYS A 69 12.57 20.68 -1.31
CA LYS A 69 11.24 20.07 -1.29
C LYS A 69 10.92 19.28 -2.57
N ILE A 70 11.37 19.75 -3.73
CA ILE A 70 11.13 19.05 -5.01
C ILE A 70 11.85 17.71 -4.99
N TRP A 71 13.11 17.69 -4.55
CA TRP A 71 13.91 16.47 -4.44
C TRP A 71 13.34 15.51 -3.41
N ALA A 72 12.88 16.00 -2.24
CA ALA A 72 12.16 15.19 -1.27
C ALA A 72 10.92 14.51 -1.89
N LYS A 73 10.13 15.26 -2.67
CA LYS A 73 8.96 14.72 -3.38
C LYS A 73 9.38 13.61 -4.36
N MET A 74 10.43 13.83 -5.14
CA MET A 74 10.94 12.83 -6.10
C MET A 74 11.44 11.56 -5.41
N THR A 75 12.13 11.69 -4.27
CA THR A 75 12.58 10.54 -3.47
C THR A 75 11.40 9.72 -2.96
N ILE A 76 10.34 10.36 -2.42
CA ILE A 76 9.16 9.64 -1.93
C ILE A 76 8.44 8.94 -3.09
N VAL A 77 8.37 9.58 -4.26
CA VAL A 77 7.81 9.00 -5.49
C VAL A 77 8.61 7.79 -5.97
N LEU A 78 9.94 7.83 -5.84
CA LEU A 78 10.80 6.69 -6.14
C LEU A 78 10.51 5.52 -5.20
N ILE A 79 10.40 5.77 -3.88
CA ILE A 79 10.03 4.76 -2.88
C ILE A 79 8.66 4.16 -3.22
N LEU A 80 7.67 5.00 -3.55
CA LEU A 80 6.36 4.57 -3.99
C LEU A 80 6.43 3.66 -5.22
N THR A 81 7.30 3.99 -6.18
CA THR A 81 7.47 3.22 -7.42
C THR A 81 8.06 1.85 -7.16
N ILE A 82 9.09 1.78 -6.32
CA ILE A 82 9.70 0.51 -5.90
C ILE A 82 8.67 -0.36 -5.18
N ASN A 83 7.91 0.22 -4.24
CA ASN A 83 6.85 -0.51 -3.53
C ASN A 83 5.72 -0.95 -4.46
N GLY A 84 5.30 -0.11 -5.42
CA GLY A 84 4.31 -0.47 -6.43
C GLY A 84 4.75 -1.65 -7.31
N GLY A 85 6.02 -1.67 -7.72
CA GLY A 85 6.63 -2.80 -8.42
C GLY A 85 6.65 -4.08 -7.58
N PHE A 86 6.96 -3.95 -6.28
CA PHE A 86 6.90 -5.06 -5.33
C PHE A 86 5.48 -5.61 -5.17
N ILE A 87 4.47 -4.73 -5.03
CA ILE A 87 3.07 -5.14 -4.94
C ILE A 87 2.67 -5.93 -6.18
N HIS A 88 3.01 -5.41 -7.37
CA HIS A 88 2.60 -6.03 -8.62
C HIS A 88 3.28 -7.38 -8.88
N SER A 89 4.56 -7.53 -8.50
CA SER A 89 5.35 -8.74 -8.75
C SER A 89 5.20 -9.80 -7.67
N VAL A 90 4.95 -9.42 -6.41
CA VAL A 90 5.00 -10.34 -5.26
C VAL A 90 3.63 -10.50 -4.60
N ILE A 91 2.93 -9.40 -4.31
CA ILE A 91 1.67 -9.40 -3.56
C ILE A 91 0.52 -9.85 -4.47
N LEU A 92 0.38 -9.27 -5.67
CA LEU A 92 -0.72 -9.60 -6.59
C LEU A 92 -0.78 -11.10 -6.96
N PRO A 93 0.33 -11.77 -7.33
CA PRO A 93 0.28 -13.20 -7.65
C PRO A 93 -0.12 -14.04 -6.44
N ARG A 94 0.26 -13.64 -5.22
CA ARG A 94 -0.10 -14.33 -3.99
C ARG A 94 -1.58 -14.16 -3.65
N VAL A 95 -2.12 -12.96 -3.79
CA VAL A 95 -3.58 -12.71 -3.65
C VAL A 95 -4.36 -13.55 -4.65
N LYS A 96 -3.89 -13.61 -5.91
CA LYS A 96 -4.53 -14.43 -6.95
C LYS A 96 -4.55 -15.93 -6.60
N LYS A 97 -3.47 -16.45 -6.03
CA LYS A 97 -3.36 -17.86 -5.60
C LYS A 97 -4.27 -18.21 -4.42
N GLN A 98 -4.77 -17.22 -3.69
CA GLN A 98 -5.63 -17.41 -2.52
C GLN A 98 -7.10 -17.06 -2.79
N ILE A 99 -7.49 -16.85 -4.04
CA ILE A 99 -8.90 -16.68 -4.39
C ILE A 99 -9.68 -17.95 -3.99
N GLY A 100 -10.70 -17.80 -3.15
CA GLY A 100 -11.46 -18.91 -2.57
C GLY A 100 -10.97 -19.39 -1.18
N ARG A 101 -9.90 -18.80 -0.64
CA ARG A 101 -9.41 -19.03 0.74
C ARG A 101 -9.21 -17.70 1.47
N SER A 102 -8.95 -17.72 2.78
CA SER A 102 -8.55 -16.52 3.51
C SER A 102 -7.16 -16.04 3.10
N ILE A 103 -6.93 -14.70 3.00
CA ILE A 103 -5.59 -14.13 2.73
C ILE A 103 -4.53 -14.66 3.72
N MET A 104 -4.99 -15.00 4.91
CA MET A 104 -4.14 -15.36 6.04
C MET A 104 -4.08 -16.87 6.30
N GLU A 105 -4.93 -17.68 5.68
CA GLU A 105 -4.97 -19.14 5.91
C GLU A 105 -3.65 -19.78 5.45
N GLY A 106 -2.95 -20.42 6.38
CA GLY A 106 -1.69 -21.12 6.10
C GLY A 106 -0.49 -20.23 5.78
N LEU A 107 -0.62 -18.88 5.84
CA LEU A 107 0.55 -17.99 5.70
C LEU A 107 1.27 -17.80 7.04
N PRO A 108 2.60 -18.00 7.10
CA PRO A 108 3.36 -17.70 8.29
C PRO A 108 3.38 -16.19 8.56
N SER A 109 3.53 -15.82 9.84
CA SER A 109 3.43 -14.43 10.33
C SER A 109 4.28 -13.42 9.55
N SER A 110 5.46 -13.83 9.07
CA SER A 110 6.34 -12.99 8.24
C SER A 110 5.69 -12.55 6.92
N HIS A 111 4.95 -13.43 6.23
CA HIS A 111 4.28 -13.03 4.98
C HIS A 111 3.16 -12.03 5.25
N ARG A 112 2.42 -12.18 6.35
CA ARG A 112 1.35 -11.24 6.75
C ARG A 112 1.91 -9.85 7.03
N SER A 113 3.05 -9.78 7.73
CA SER A 113 3.80 -8.53 7.96
C SER A 113 4.16 -7.84 6.64
N VAL A 114 4.67 -8.58 5.65
CA VAL A 114 5.01 -8.02 4.33
C VAL A 114 3.81 -7.36 3.63
N PHE A 115 2.63 -7.97 3.71
CA PHE A 115 1.41 -7.39 3.12
C PHE A 115 1.02 -6.06 3.79
N VAL A 116 0.99 -6.03 5.12
CA VAL A 116 0.58 -4.81 5.85
C VAL A 116 1.61 -3.69 5.73
N VAL A 117 2.90 -4.02 5.74
CA VAL A 117 3.99 -3.04 5.54
C VAL A 117 3.94 -2.43 4.16
N SER A 118 3.77 -3.26 3.12
CA SER A 118 3.68 -2.76 1.75
C SER A 118 2.45 -1.88 1.52
N GLY A 119 1.31 -2.22 2.13
CA GLY A 119 0.12 -1.36 2.14
C GLY A 119 0.36 -0.03 2.87
N ALA A 120 1.04 -0.04 4.02
CA ALA A 120 1.39 1.17 4.76
C ALA A 120 2.32 2.09 3.95
N ILE A 121 3.35 1.52 3.30
CA ILE A 121 4.25 2.27 2.40
C ILE A 121 3.46 2.89 1.25
N SER A 122 2.55 2.11 0.62
CA SER A 122 1.69 2.59 -0.47
C SER A 122 0.87 3.81 -0.02
N ALA A 123 0.09 3.67 1.04
CA ALA A 123 -0.76 4.75 1.55
C ALA A 123 0.05 6.01 1.86
N VAL A 124 1.07 5.92 2.72
CA VAL A 124 1.85 7.10 3.15
C VAL A 124 2.55 7.76 1.95
N SER A 125 3.14 6.96 1.05
CA SER A 125 3.92 7.50 -0.08
C SER A 125 3.07 8.10 -1.19
N TRP A 126 1.75 7.82 -1.21
CA TRP A 126 0.81 8.54 -2.06
C TRP A 126 0.33 9.86 -1.44
N TYR A 127 0.05 9.88 -0.13
CA TYR A 127 -0.49 11.07 0.56
C TYR A 127 0.57 12.15 0.77
N VAL A 128 1.82 11.80 1.11
CA VAL A 128 2.84 12.81 1.43
C VAL A 128 3.19 13.70 0.24
N PRO A 129 3.48 13.19 -0.98
CA PRO A 129 3.73 14.03 -2.16
C PRO A 129 2.55 14.93 -2.53
N MET A 130 1.32 14.47 -2.31
CA MET A 130 0.11 15.27 -2.49
C MET A 130 0.08 16.44 -1.50
N MET A 131 0.27 16.16 -0.22
CA MET A 131 0.27 17.17 0.84
C MET A 131 1.39 18.20 0.64
N LEU A 132 2.61 17.76 0.31
CA LEU A 132 3.70 18.66 -0.06
C LEU A 132 3.36 19.55 -1.26
N GLY A 133 2.62 19.00 -2.24
CA GLY A 133 2.12 19.78 -3.38
C GLY A 133 1.13 20.88 -2.97
N ALA A 134 0.32 20.64 -1.94
CA ALA A 134 -0.68 21.58 -1.43
C ALA A 134 -0.11 22.67 -0.51
N LEU A 135 1.13 22.53 -0.03
CA LEU A 135 1.74 23.44 0.95
C LEU A 135 2.89 24.25 0.32
N PRO A 136 2.59 25.34 -0.43
CA PRO A 136 3.61 26.17 -1.07
C PRO A 136 4.54 26.87 -0.06
N GLN A 137 4.09 27.12 1.18
CA GLN A 137 4.87 27.75 2.24
C GLN A 137 6.15 26.99 2.63
N LEU A 138 6.26 25.71 2.26
CA LEU A 138 7.45 24.90 2.53
C LEU A 138 8.53 25.08 1.45
N ASN A 139 8.24 25.77 0.35
CA ASN A 139 9.21 26.00 -0.72
C ASN A 139 10.40 26.82 -0.19
N PHE A 140 11.62 26.35 -0.45
CA PHE A 140 12.88 26.98 -0.01
C PHE A 140 13.05 27.20 1.49
N SER A 141 12.09 26.77 2.32
CA SER A 141 12.06 27.05 3.75
C SER A 141 12.42 25.83 4.59
N VAL A 142 12.17 24.63 4.07
CA VAL A 142 12.39 23.38 4.80
C VAL A 142 13.39 22.50 4.06
N PRO A 143 14.47 22.07 4.74
CA PRO A 143 15.43 21.12 4.16
C PRO A 143 14.79 19.77 3.81
N MET A 144 15.33 19.12 2.77
CA MET A 144 14.93 17.79 2.31
C MET A 144 15.02 16.76 3.44
N GLY A 145 16.09 16.83 4.25
CA GLY A 145 16.30 15.93 5.39
C GLY A 145 15.14 15.99 6.39
N THR A 146 14.63 17.17 6.71
CA THR A 146 13.50 17.35 7.62
C THR A 146 12.20 16.77 7.04
N ILE A 147 11.96 16.96 5.74
CA ILE A 147 10.80 16.39 5.05
C ILE A 147 10.88 14.86 5.03
N LEU A 148 12.05 14.30 4.70
CA LEU A 148 12.25 12.85 4.68
C LEU A 148 12.18 12.23 6.07
N LEU A 149 12.66 12.93 7.10
CA LEU A 149 12.50 12.50 8.48
C LEU A 149 11.03 12.48 8.89
N ALA A 150 10.26 13.53 8.57
CA ALA A 150 8.82 13.57 8.83
C ALA A 150 8.06 12.47 8.05
N TYR A 151 8.48 12.18 6.82
CA TYR A 151 7.98 11.04 6.05
C TYR A 151 8.32 9.71 6.75
N ALA A 152 9.56 9.53 7.20
CA ALA A 152 10.01 8.30 7.85
C ALA A 152 9.31 8.06 9.20
N THR A 153 9.08 9.12 10.00
CA THR A 153 8.33 9.00 11.26
C THR A 153 6.88 8.66 11.02
N LEU A 154 6.22 9.31 10.05
CA LEU A 154 4.85 8.99 9.65
C LEU A 154 4.77 7.54 9.14
N LEU A 155 5.69 7.13 8.27
CA LEU A 155 5.74 5.75 7.78
C LEU A 155 5.95 4.75 8.91
N GLY A 156 6.87 5.03 9.83
CA GLY A 156 7.11 4.21 11.03
C GLY A 156 5.84 4.05 11.86
N SER A 157 5.12 5.14 12.14
CA SER A 157 3.85 5.08 12.87
C SER A 157 2.78 4.26 12.15
N ALA A 158 2.68 4.38 10.82
CA ALA A 158 1.73 3.62 10.02
C ALA A 158 2.06 2.12 10.03
N ILE A 159 3.35 1.77 9.95
CA ILE A 159 3.82 0.38 10.05
C ILE A 159 3.54 -0.21 11.43
N LEU A 160 3.80 0.54 12.51
CA LEU A 160 3.52 0.11 13.88
C LEU A 160 2.02 -0.12 14.09
N PHE A 161 1.19 0.81 13.63
CA PHE A 161 -0.26 0.67 13.67
C PHE A 161 -0.73 -0.57 12.89
N ALA A 162 -0.20 -0.78 11.68
CA ALA A 162 -0.55 -1.92 10.85
C ALA A 162 -0.14 -3.27 11.47
N HIS A 163 0.98 -3.32 12.19
CA HIS A 163 1.38 -4.50 12.96
C HIS A 163 0.50 -4.72 14.19
N ALA A 164 0.15 -3.66 14.92
CA ALA A 164 -0.75 -3.75 16.06
C ALA A 164 -2.09 -4.38 15.66
N LEU A 165 -2.62 -4.02 14.48
CA LEU A 165 -3.82 -4.64 13.92
C LEU A 165 -3.68 -6.16 13.71
N LEU A 166 -2.50 -6.66 13.33
CA LEU A 166 -2.29 -8.10 13.17
C LEU A 166 -2.37 -8.87 14.50
N PHE A 167 -2.01 -8.24 15.62
CA PHE A 167 -2.13 -8.87 16.95
C PHE A 167 -3.56 -8.86 17.49
N VAL A 168 -4.35 -7.84 17.14
CA VAL A 168 -5.73 -7.69 17.61
C VAL A 168 -6.70 -8.58 16.84
N VAL A 169 -6.43 -8.86 15.57
CA VAL A 169 -7.29 -9.73 14.74
C VAL A 169 -7.09 -11.18 15.18
N PRO A 170 -8.12 -11.84 15.78
CA PRO A 170 -8.03 -13.25 16.11
C PRO A 170 -7.86 -14.00 14.79
N THR A 171 -6.72 -14.68 14.64
CA THR A 171 -6.55 -15.59 13.52
C THR A 171 -7.59 -16.68 13.76
N GLY A 172 -8.61 -16.75 12.89
CA GLY A 172 -9.69 -17.71 13.01
C GLY A 172 -9.11 -19.07 13.39
N ARG A 173 -9.50 -19.53 14.58
CA ARG A 173 -9.30 -20.88 15.07
C ARG A 173 -9.63 -21.80 13.89
N THR A 174 -8.71 -22.67 13.51
CA THR A 174 -9.07 -23.89 12.79
C THR A 174 -10.24 -24.46 13.57
N GLU A 175 -11.46 -24.35 13.04
CA GLU A 175 -12.54 -25.19 13.53
C GLU A 175 -11.99 -26.60 13.37
N ASP A 176 -11.72 -27.22 14.51
CA ASP A 176 -11.52 -28.65 14.63
C ASP A 176 -12.81 -29.28 14.10
N ALA A 177 -12.86 -29.49 12.79
CA ALA A 177 -13.66 -30.54 12.18
C ALA A 177 -13.02 -31.87 12.62
N SER A 178 -13.15 -32.19 13.91
CA SER A 178 -12.45 -33.27 14.56
C SER A 178 -13.14 -33.57 15.88
N GLU A 179 -14.26 -34.31 15.79
CA GLU A 179 -14.70 -35.42 16.66
C GLU A 179 -16.22 -35.47 16.79
N GLU A 180 -16.94 -34.34 16.89
CA GLU A 180 -18.39 -34.37 17.12
C GLU A 180 -19.21 -34.88 15.92
N ASP A 181 -18.87 -34.46 14.69
CA ASP A 181 -19.57 -34.91 13.48
C ASP A 181 -19.26 -36.37 13.11
N VAL A 182 -18.06 -36.87 13.46
CA VAL A 182 -17.68 -38.28 13.28
C VAL A 182 -18.40 -39.16 14.32
N VAL A 183 -18.50 -38.69 15.57
CA VAL A 183 -19.24 -39.40 16.64
C VAL A 183 -20.75 -39.39 16.38
N LEU A 184 -21.30 -38.30 15.85
CA LEU A 184 -22.72 -38.23 15.44
C LEU A 184 -23.00 -39.16 14.27
N SER A 185 -22.15 -39.18 13.23
CA SER A 185 -22.34 -40.10 12.10
C SER A 185 -22.15 -41.58 12.49
N ALA A 186 -21.35 -41.88 13.52
CA ALA A 186 -21.18 -43.24 14.04
C ALA A 186 -22.29 -43.71 14.99
N LYS A 187 -23.10 -42.79 15.55
CA LYS A 187 -24.25 -43.13 16.42
C LYS A 187 -25.55 -43.37 15.64
N PHE A 188 -25.59 -43.02 14.36
CA PHE A 188 -26.77 -43.16 13.50
C PHE A 188 -26.57 -44.09 12.29
N ALA A 189 -25.49 -44.88 12.29
CA ALA A 189 -25.23 -45.97 11.35
C ALA A 189 -25.31 -47.32 12.09
#